data_AF-A0A821LPG8-F1
#
_entry.id   AF-A0A821LPG8-F1
#
_cell.length_a   1.000
_cell.length_b   1.000
_cell.length_c   1.000
_cell.angle_alpha   90.00
_cell.angle_beta   90.00
_cell.angle_gamma   90.00
#
_symmetry.space_group_name_H-M   'P 1'
#
loop_
_entity.id
_entity.type
_entity.pdbx_description
1 polymer ?
#
loop_
_entity_poly.entity_id
_entity_poly.type
_entity_poly.pdbx_seq_one_letter_code
_entity_poly.pdbx_strand_id
1 'polypeptide(L)' 'QNLDVLIKEFGNGGPFFVGNYLTWADLYFYNFFETILGINENCLDNYPSLKQNRQEVEKHPKIADYLKNRPKTSI' A
#
# COMPACT_ATOMS: atom_id res chain seq x y z
N GLN A 1 14.22 -3.69 -10.59
CA GLN A 1 14.42 -3.32 -9.16
C GLN A 1 13.24 -3.86 -8.35
N ASN A 2 13.46 -4.24 -7.09
CA ASN A 2 12.44 -4.77 -6.18
C ASN A 2 11.69 -3.61 -5.49
N LEU A 3 10.37 -3.71 -5.30
CA LEU A 3 9.55 -2.68 -4.64
C LEU A 3 10.03 -2.34 -3.22
N ASP A 4 10.52 -3.34 -2.48
CA ASP A 4 11.06 -3.12 -1.13
C ASP A 4 12.37 -2.32 -1.13
N VAL A 5 13.13 -2.36 -2.23
CA VAL A 5 14.32 -1.49 -2.41
C VAL A 5 13.86 -0.07 -2.72
N LEU A 6 12.89 0.10 -3.63
CA LEU A 6 12.40 1.41 -4.05
C LEU A 6 11.80 2.20 -2.89
N ILE A 7 10.97 1.57 -2.05
CA ILE A 7 10.36 2.25 -0.90
C ILE A 7 11.41 2.71 0.12
N LYS A 8 12.48 1.95 0.31
CA LYS A 8 13.57 2.31 1.24
C LYS A 8 14.44 3.42 0.67
N GLU A 9 14.75 3.38 -0.62
CA GLU A 9 15.62 4.35 -1.28
C GLU A 9 14.93 5.72 -1.43
N PHE A 10 13.67 5.75 -1.86
CA PHE A 10 12.97 6.98 -2.22
C PHE A 10 11.99 7.47 -1.14
N GLY A 11 11.66 6.63 -0.16
CA GLY A 11 10.76 6.97 0.94
C GLY A 11 11.40 7.73 2.10
N ASN A 12 12.68 8.09 2.02
CA ASN A 12 13.42 8.74 3.10
C ASN A 12 13.34 7.99 4.46
N GLY A 13 13.22 6.65 4.43
CA GLY A 13 13.02 5.83 5.63
C GLY A 13 11.60 5.90 6.24
N GLY A 14 10.68 6.61 5.58
CA GLY A 14 9.27 6.66 5.92
C GLY A 14 8.45 5.51 5.31
N PRO A 15 7.14 5.50 5.56
CA PRO A 15 6.25 4.44 5.11
C PRO A 15 5.80 4.60 3.65
N PHE A 16 6.12 5.70 2.98
CA PHE A 16 5.65 6.01 1.62
C PHE A 16 6.75 5.80 0.58
N PHE A 17 6.36 5.57 -0.67
CA PHE A 17 7.31 5.34 -1.76
C PHE A 17 8.13 6.58 -2.14
N VAL A 18 7.60 7.78 -1.94
CA VAL A 18 8.28 9.02 -2.33
C VAL A 18 8.18 10.05 -1.22
N GLY A 19 9.31 10.28 -0.54
CA GLY A 19 9.41 11.21 0.58
C GLY A 19 8.50 10.81 1.75
N ASN A 20 7.94 11.82 2.43
CA ASN A 20 7.25 11.65 3.71
C ASN A 20 5.72 11.70 3.62
N TYR A 21 5.16 11.82 2.41
CA TYR A 21 3.73 12.04 2.20
C TYR A 21 3.14 10.98 1.29
N LEU A 22 1.84 10.76 1.46
CA LEU A 22 1.07 9.89 0.57
C LEU A 22 1.09 10.46 -0.85
N THR A 23 1.47 9.62 -1.80
CA THR A 23 1.53 9.93 -3.22
C THR A 23 0.72 8.95 -4.05
N TRP A 24 0.64 9.19 -5.35
CA TRP A 24 0.02 8.28 -6.30
C TRP A 24 0.71 6.91 -6.36
N ALA A 25 2.00 6.82 -6.06
CA ALA A 25 2.72 5.54 -6.05
C ALA A 25 2.16 4.60 -4.97
N ASP A 26 1.86 5.14 -3.80
CA ASP A 26 1.29 4.39 -2.67
C ASP A 26 -0.13 3.90 -2.99
N LEU A 27 -0.95 4.75 -3.61
CA LEU A 27 -2.30 4.39 -4.05
C LEU A 27 -2.29 3.30 -5.14
N TYR A 28 -1.39 3.43 -6.11
CA TYR A 28 -1.24 2.44 -7.17
C TYR A 28 -0.82 1.09 -6.61
N PHE A 29 0.20 1.07 -5.73
CA PHE A 29 0.64 -0.13 -5.04
C PHE A 29 -0.50 -0.75 -4.21
N TYR A 30 -1.25 0.08 -3.47
CA TYR A 30 -2.38 -0.37 -2.68
C TYR A 30 -3.44 -1.09 -3.52
N ASN A 31 -3.86 -0.47 -4.62
CA ASN A 31 -4.86 -1.04 -5.53
C ASN A 31 -4.35 -2.30 -6.23
N PHE A 32 -3.12 -2.29 -6.74
CA PHE A 32 -2.54 -3.42 -7.46
C PHE A 32 -2.43 -4.67 -6.58
N PHE A 33 -2.00 -4.50 -5.32
CA PHE A 33 -1.87 -5.62 -4.38
C PHE A 33 -3.18 -6.06 -3.74
N GLU A 34 -4.29 -5.34 -3.93
CA GLU A 34 -5.60 -5.77 -3.42
C GLU A 34 -6.00 -7.13 -4.00
N THR A 35 -5.90 -7.29 -5.32
CA THR A 35 -6.18 -8.57 -6.00
C THR A 35 -5.22 -9.67 -5.58
N ILE A 36 -3.92 -9.36 -5.47
CA ILE A 36 -2.89 -10.35 -5.13
C ILE A 36 -3.09 -10.87 -3.70
N LEU A 37 -3.43 -9.99 -2.75
CA LEU A 37 -3.74 -10.37 -1.38
C LEU A 37 -5.04 -11.18 -1.27
N GLY A 38 -6.00 -10.95 -2.18
CA GLY A 38 -7.18 -11.81 -2.31
C GLY A 38 -6.87 -13.25 -2.73
N ILE A 39 -5.75 -13.47 -3.45
CA ILE A 39 -5.29 -14.79 -3.89
C ILE A 39 -4.35 -15.42 -2.86
N ASN A 40 -3.45 -14.62 -2.28
CA ASN A 40 -2.48 -15.04 -1.27
C ASN A 40 -2.30 -13.94 -0.22
N GLU A 41 -2.96 -14.11 0.92
CA GLU A 41 -2.94 -13.16 2.04
C GLU A 41 -1.53 -12.93 2.63
N ASN A 42 -0.64 -13.91 2.52
CA ASN A 42 0.69 -13.90 3.13
C ASN A 42 1.78 -13.41 2.16
N CYS A 43 1.42 -12.95 0.96
CA CYS A 43 2.40 -12.56 -0.07
C CYS A 43 3.31 -11.38 0.34
N LEU A 44 2.89 -10.59 1.34
CA LEU A 44 3.66 -9.46 1.87
C LEU A 44 4.39 -9.76 3.19
N ASP A 45 4.31 -10.98 3.73
CA ASP A 45 4.85 -11.31 5.06
C ASP A 45 6.35 -11.05 5.20
N ASN A 46 7.10 -11.30 4.14
CA ASN A 46 8.54 -11.08 4.09
C ASN A 46 8.93 -9.62 3.80
N TYR A 47 7.95 -8.72 3.62
CA TYR A 47 8.15 -7.34 3.19
C TYR A 47 7.48 -6.35 4.16
N PRO A 48 8.04 -6.15 5.37
CA PRO A 48 7.42 -5.32 6.41
C PRO A 48 7.22 -3.87 5.98
N SER A 49 8.13 -3.29 5.19
CA SER A 49 8.01 -1.93 4.66
C SER A 49 6.77 -1.76 3.78
N LEU A 50 6.48 -2.77 2.95
CA LEU A 50 5.32 -2.77 2.06
C LEU A 50 4.00 -2.97 2.84
N LYS A 51 4.01 -3.80 3.89
CA LYS A 51 2.86 -3.91 4.81
C LYS A 51 2.58 -2.58 5.51
N GLN A 52 3.63 -1.94 6.01
CA GLN A 52 3.51 -0.65 6.69
C GLN A 52 2.94 0.41 5.75
N ASN A 53 3.39 0.47 4.50
CA ASN A 53 2.82 1.37 3.49
C ASN A 53 1.31 1.22 3.36
N ARG A 54 0.81 -0.02 3.19
CA ARG A 54 -0.63 -0.28 3.07
C ARG A 54 -1.40 0.19 4.30
N GLN A 55 -0.88 -0.10 5.50
CA GLN A 55 -1.51 0.30 6.75
C GLN A 55 -1.59 1.84 6.87
N GLU A 56 -0.54 2.56 6.47
CA GLU A 56 -0.54 4.03 6.50
C GLU A 56 -1.48 4.62 5.43
N VAL A 57 -1.59 4.00 4.26
CA VAL A 57 -2.58 4.38 3.22
C VAL A 57 -4.00 4.21 3.75
N GLU A 58 -4.31 3.09 4.41
CA GLU A 58 -5.63 2.81 4.98
C GLU A 58 -6.02 3.77 6.11
N LYS A 59 -5.05 4.26 6.88
CA LYS A 59 -5.29 5.24 7.96
C LYS A 59 -5.68 6.63 7.45
N HIS A 60 -5.41 6.95 6.18
CA HIS A 60 -5.74 8.26 5.65
C HIS A 60 -7.28 8.44 5.63
N PRO A 61 -7.86 9.47 6.28
CA PRO A 61 -9.30 9.54 6.56
C PRO A 61 -10.16 9.49 5.30
N LYS A 62 -9.77 10.21 4.24
CA LYS A 62 -10.50 10.16 2.95
C LYS A 62 -10.45 8.79 2.27
N ILE A 63 -9.37 8.04 2.48
CA ILE A 63 -9.19 6.71 1.90
C ILE A 63 -10.00 5.71 2.72
N ALA A 64 -9.90 5.76 4.05
CA ALA A 64 -10.73 4.96 4.95
C ALA A 64 -12.23 5.12 4.65
N ASP A 65 -12.68 6.37 4.48
CA ASP A 65 -14.06 6.68 4.12
C ASP A 65 -14.43 6.09 2.74
N TYR A 66 -13.55 6.20 1.75
CA TYR A 66 -13.78 5.58 0.44
C TYR A 66 -13.84 4.05 0.53
N LEU A 67 -12.88 3.41 1.20
CA LEU A 67 -12.82 1.95 1.34
C LEU A 67 -14.04 1.40 2.08
N LYS A 68 -14.59 2.15 3.04
CA LYS A 68 -15.82 1.79 3.77
C LYS A 68 -17.07 1.88 2.89
N ASN A 69 -17.15 2.87 2.00
CA ASN A 69 -18.36 3.18 1.24
C ASN A 69 -18.36 2.62 -0.19
N ARG A 70 -17.20 2.24 -0.74
CA ARG A 70 -17.11 1.74 -2.11
C ARG A 70 -17.88 0.41 -2.26
N PRO A 71 -18.52 0.16 -3.43
CA PRO A 71 -19.15 -1.12 -3.71
C PRO A 71 -18.15 -2.27 -3.61
N LYS A 72 -18.58 -3.39 -3.02
CA LYS A 72 -17.77 -4.62 -3.02
C LYS A 72 -17.87 -5.26 -4.40
N THR A 73 -16.73 -5.41 -5.06
CA THR A 73 -16.59 -6.15 -6.31
C THR A 73 -15.91 -7.48 -6.03
N SER A 74 -16.43 -8.56 -6.60
CA SER A 74 -15.76 -9.85 -6.58
C SER A 74 -14.48 -9.77 -7.43
N ILE A 75 -13.42 -10.42 -6.95
CA ILE A 75 -12.20 -10.69 -7.73
C ILE A 75 -12.48 -11.87 -8.67
#